data_AF-A0A2R3MZB9-F1
#
_entry.id   AF-A0A2R3MZB9-F1
#
_cell.length_a   1.000
_cell.length_b   1.000
_cell.length_c   1.000
_cell.angle_alpha   90.00
_cell.angle_beta   90.00
_cell.angle_gamma   90.00
#
_symmetry.space_group_name_H-M   'P 1'
#
loop_
_entity.id
_entity.type
_entity.pdbx_description
1 polymer ?
#
loop_
_entity_poly.entity_id
_entity_poly.type
_entity_poly.pdbx_seq_one_letter_code
_entity_poly.pdbx_strand_id
1 'polypeptide(L)'
;MRIDKFLKVSRLIKRRTVANEAASAGRVKINGKVVKPSEEVKIGDIIEIGFGQKSVKAEVLSISNVIRKEEADGMIRYLSGE
;
A
#
# COMPACT_ATOMS: atom_id res chain seq x y z
N MET A 1 -9.08 -5.38 4.27
CA MET A 1 -9.01 -5.16 2.79
C MET A 1 -7.70 -5.74 2.29
N ARG A 2 -7.66 -6.41 1.14
CA ARG A 2 -6.42 -6.96 0.58
C ARG A 2 -5.41 -5.88 0.21
N ILE A 3 -4.12 -6.13 0.45
CA ILE A 3 -3.02 -5.21 0.13
C ILE A 3 -2.99 -4.84 -1.35
N ASP A 4 -3.23 -5.79 -2.26
CA ASP A 4 -3.28 -5.51 -3.72
C ASP A 4 -4.34 -4.47 -4.09
N LYS A 5 -5.50 -4.54 -3.43
CA LYS A 5 -6.63 -3.63 -3.63
C LYS A 5 -6.34 -2.28 -2.98
N PHE A 6 -5.79 -2.31 -1.76
CA PHE A 6 -5.45 -1.11 -1.03
C PHE A 6 -4.41 -0.26 -1.75
N LEU A 7 -3.33 -0.86 -2.27
CA LEU A 7 -2.29 -0.17 -3.02
C LEU A 7 -2.83 0.54 -4.28
N LYS A 8 -3.83 -0.06 -4.95
CA LYS A 8 -4.52 0.56 -6.08
C LYS A 8 -5.41 1.72 -5.65
N VAL A 9 -6.11 1.56 -4.54
CA VAL A 9 -7.14 2.50 -4.08
C VAL A 9 -6.51 3.74 -3.40
N SER A 10 -5.49 3.53 -2.58
CA SER A 10 -4.64 4.58 -1.97
C SER A 10 -3.72 5.29 -2.98
N ARG A 11 -3.70 4.83 -4.25
CA ARG A 11 -2.85 5.34 -5.34
C ARG A 11 -1.34 5.23 -5.13
N LEU A 12 -0.88 4.46 -4.14
CA LEU A 12 0.53 4.06 -4.02
C LEU A 12 1.03 3.34 -5.28
N ILE A 13 0.16 2.54 -5.91
CA ILE A 13 0.44 1.90 -7.19
C ILE A 13 -0.74 2.13 -8.14
N LYS A 14 -0.48 2.74 -9.30
CA LYS A 14 -1.53 3.07 -10.29
C LYS A 14 -2.30 1.85 -10.82
N ARG A 15 -1.66 0.68 -10.92
CA ARG A 15 -2.23 -0.54 -11.53
C ARG A 15 -2.29 -1.68 -10.51
N ARG A 16 -3.45 -2.33 -10.42
CA ARG A 16 -3.66 -3.47 -9.49
C ARG A 16 -2.79 -4.69 -9.84
N THR A 17 -2.53 -4.92 -11.12
CA THR A 17 -1.61 -5.99 -11.58
C THR A 17 -0.21 -5.78 -11.03
N VAL A 18 0.33 -4.57 -11.15
CA VAL A 18 1.66 -4.20 -10.61
C VAL A 18 1.70 -4.34 -9.09
N ALA A 19 0.63 -4.00 -8.39
CA ALA A 19 0.55 -4.18 -6.94
C ALA A 19 0.61 -5.67 -6.54
N ASN A 20 -0.07 -6.52 -7.30
CA ASN A 20 -0.04 -7.96 -7.07
C ASN A 20 1.34 -8.55 -7.36
N GLU A 21 1.97 -8.16 -8.47
CA GLU A 21 3.33 -8.57 -8.81
C GLU A 21 4.36 -8.08 -7.77
N ALA A 22 4.26 -6.83 -7.31
CA ALA A 22 5.15 -6.28 -6.30
C ALA A 22 5.05 -7.02 -4.97
N ALA A 23 3.82 -7.32 -4.51
CA ALA A 23 3.62 -8.10 -3.29
C ALA A 23 4.10 -9.56 -3.47
N SER A 24 3.84 -10.18 -4.62
CA SER A 24 4.30 -11.55 -4.92
C SER A 24 5.83 -11.64 -5.04
N ALA A 25 6.48 -10.60 -5.56
CA ALA A 25 7.94 -10.49 -5.64
C ALA A 25 8.60 -10.09 -4.30
N GLY A 26 7.83 -9.99 -3.21
CA GLY A 26 8.34 -9.63 -1.89
C GLY A 26 8.79 -8.18 -1.74
N ARG A 27 8.37 -7.29 -2.65
CA ARG A 27 8.69 -5.85 -2.62
C ARG A 27 7.76 -5.04 -1.74
N VAL A 28 6.64 -5.62 -1.30
CA VAL A 28 5.68 -4.99 -0.38
C VAL A 28 5.82 -5.61 0.99
N LYS A 29 5.95 -4.75 2.00
CA LYS A 29 5.99 -5.15 3.41
C LYS A 29 4.94 -4.39 4.20
N ILE A 30 4.38 -5.06 5.20
CA ILE A 30 3.51 -4.46 6.22
C ILE A 30 4.22 -4.59 7.55
N ASN A 31 4.45 -3.47 8.24
CA ASN A 31 5.19 -3.40 9.51
C ASN A 31 6.55 -4.12 9.45
N GLY A 32 7.27 -3.97 8.33
CA GLY A 32 8.57 -4.61 8.09
C GLY A 32 8.53 -6.09 7.70
N LYS A 33 7.35 -6.72 7.62
CA LYS A 33 7.19 -8.12 7.21
C LYS A 33 6.75 -8.21 5.74
N VAL A 34 7.41 -9.06 4.96
CA VAL A 34 7.00 -9.34 3.57
C VAL A 34 5.65 -10.06 3.59
N VAL A 35 4.70 -9.55 2.81
CA VAL A 35 3.32 -10.07 2.78
C VAL A 35 2.90 -10.52 1.40
N LYS A 36 1.96 -11.47 1.34
CA LYS A 36 1.35 -11.91 0.09
C LYS A 36 0.35 -10.86 -0.40
N PRO A 37 0.04 -10.81 -1.72
CA PRO A 37 -0.98 -9.90 -2.26
C PRO A 37 -2.36 -10.07 -1.64
N SER A 38 -2.67 -11.27 -1.12
CA SER A 38 -3.93 -11.58 -0.45
C SER A 38 -3.98 -11.12 1.01
N GLU A 39 -2.89 -10.62 1.58
CA GLU A 39 -2.83 -10.20 2.98
C GLU A 39 -3.76 -9.02 3.25
N GLU A 40 -4.36 -9.00 4.43
CA GLU A 40 -5.22 -7.90 4.84
C GLU A 40 -4.44 -6.78 5.51
N VAL A 41 -4.69 -5.55 5.05
CA VAL A 41 -4.25 -4.32 5.72
C VAL A 41 -5.28 -3.85 6.75
N LYS A 42 -4.76 -3.24 7.82
CA LYS A 42 -5.47 -2.61 8.92
C LYS A 42 -5.06 -1.14 9.07
N ILE A 43 -5.91 -0.37 9.74
CA ILE A 43 -5.61 1.03 10.06
C ILE A 43 -4.47 1.06 11.08
N GLY A 44 -3.50 1.96 10.86
CA GLY A 44 -2.25 2.05 11.62
C GLY A 44 -1.12 1.18 11.09
N ASP A 45 -1.36 0.36 10.06
CA ASP A 45 -0.28 -0.42 9.44
C ASP A 45 0.69 0.47 8.65
N ILE A 46 1.98 0.16 8.73
CA ILE A 46 3.00 0.82 7.91
C ILE A 46 3.31 -0.06 6.71
N ILE A 47 2.98 0.45 5.52
CA ILE A 47 3.27 -0.20 4.25
C ILE A 47 4.58 0.33 3.70
N GLU A 48 5.51 -0.57 3.40
CA GLU A 48 6.76 -0.28 2.71
C GLU A 48 6.72 -0.91 1.30
N ILE A 49 7.04 -0.13 0.28
CA ILE A 49 7.07 -0.56 -1.12
C ILE A 49 8.45 -0.29 -1.69
N GLY A 50 9.15 -1.33 -2.11
CA GLY A 50 10.42 -1.25 -2.81
C GLY A 50 10.25 -0.97 -4.30
N PHE A 51 10.78 0.16 -4.77
CA PHE A 51 10.90 0.56 -6.17
C PHE A 51 12.37 0.59 -6.59
N GLY A 52 12.95 -0.59 -6.84
CA GLY A 52 14.36 -0.70 -7.23
C GLY A 52 15.29 -0.15 -6.15
N GLN A 53 15.91 1.01 -6.40
CA GLN A 53 16.83 1.68 -5.46
C GLN A 53 16.13 2.55 -4.40
N LYS A 54 14.83 2.81 -4.55
CA LYS A 54 14.06 3.63 -3.60
C LYS A 54 13.03 2.79 -2.87
N SER A 55 12.73 3.14 -1.63
CA SER A 55 11.61 2.57 -0.87
C SER A 55 10.66 3.67 -0.46
N VAL A 56 9.36 3.45 -0.64
CA VAL A 56 8.31 4.35 -0.17
C VAL A 56 7.67 3.73 1.05
N LYS A 57 7.58 4.50 2.14
CA LYS A 57 6.84 4.13 3.35
C LYS A 57 5.61 4.99 3.48
N ALA A 58 4.47 4.36 3.76
CA ALA A 58 3.21 5.03 4.01
C ALA A 58 2.45 4.35 5.14
N GLU A 59 1.89 5.13 6.05
CA GLU A 59 1.00 4.67 7.11
C GLU A 59 -0.44 4.66 6.61
N VAL A 60 -1.21 3.63 6.99
CA VAL A 60 -2.63 3.53 6.69
C VAL A 60 -3.44 4.31 7.71
N LEU A 61 -4.10 5.39 7.30
CA LEU A 61 -4.98 6.19 8.15
C LEU A 61 -6.44 5.74 8.06
N SER A 62 -6.85 5.17 6.93
CA SER A 62 -8.24 4.74 6.72
C SER A 62 -8.36 3.64 5.67
N ILE A 63 -9.33 2.74 5.86
CA ILE A 63 -9.63 1.63 4.95
C ILE A 63 -11.13 1.64 4.64
N SER A 64 -11.47 2.00 3.40
CA SER A 64 -12.86 2.00 2.92
C SER A 64 -12.97 1.23 1.60
N ASN A 65 -14.05 0.45 1.42
CA ASN A 65 -14.27 -0.32 0.19
C ASN A 65 -14.86 0.52 -0.96
N VAL A 66 -15.52 1.64 -0.63
CA VAL A 66 -16.16 2.57 -1.55
C VAL A 66 -15.50 3.93 -1.33
N ILE A 67 -14.69 4.38 -2.27
CA ILE A 67 -13.90 5.62 -2.10
C ILE A 67 -14.01 6.44 -3.37
N ARG A 68 -14.39 7.71 -3.19
CA ARG A 68 -14.37 8.70 -4.27
C ARG A 68 -12.94 9.17 -4.50
N LYS A 69 -12.67 9.69 -5.70
CA LYS A 69 -11.31 10.08 -6.12
C LYS A 69 -10.66 11.11 -5.19
N GLU A 70 -11.47 11.94 -4.53
CA GLU A 70 -11.08 13.02 -3.63
C GLU A 70 -10.64 12.50 -2.25
N GLU A 71 -11.24 11.41 -1.78
CA GLU A 71 -11.01 10.82 -0.45
C GLU A 71 -9.78 9.90 -0.39
N ALA A 72 -9.20 9.56 -1.55
CA ALA A 72 -8.05 8.67 -1.64
C ALA A 72 -6.79 9.25 -0.99
N ASP A 73 -6.65 10.58 -0.99
CA ASP A 73 -5.49 11.28 -0.42
C ASP A 73 -5.46 11.18 1.12
N GLY A 74 -6.62 11.16 1.76
CA GLY A 74 -6.74 11.03 3.21
C GLY A 74 -6.55 9.60 3.74
N MET A 75 -6.36 8.61 2.88
CA MET A 75 -6.24 7.21 3.31
C MET A 75 -4.87 6.83 3.87
N ILE A 76 -3.83 7.54 3.43
CA ILE A 76 -2.47 7.21 3.76
C ILE A 76 -1.67 8.46 4.11
N ARG A 77 -0.66 8.27 4.95
CA ARG A 77 0.32 9.31 5.25
C ARG A 77 1.69 8.82 4.80
N TYR A 78 2.34 9.55 3.90
CA TYR A 78 3.72 9.25 3.53
C TYR A 78 4.64 9.48 4.73
N LEU A 79 5.42 8.46 5.07
CA LEU A 79 6.39 8.49 6.17
C LEU A 79 7.83 8.70 5.68
N SER A 80 8.15 8.33 4.44
CA SER A 80 9.47 8.62 3.85
C SER A 80 9.41 9.92 3.03
N GLY A 81 9.73 11.00 3.71
CA GLY A 81 10.46 12.12 3.15
C GLY A 81 11.90 12.05 3.67
N GLU A 82 12.83 11.77 2.77
CA GLU A 82 14.22 12.29 2.66
C GLU A 82 14.90 11.60 1.46
#